data_AF-A0A2L2YZJ6-F1
#
_entry.id   AF-A0A2L2YZJ6-F1
#
_cell.length_a   1.000
_cell.length_b   1.000
_cell.length_c   1.000
_cell.angle_alpha   90.00
_cell.angle_beta   90.00
_cell.angle_gamma   90.00
#
_symmetry.space_group_name_H-M   'P 1'
#
loop_
_entity.id
_entity.type
_entity.pdbx_description
1 polymer ?
#
loop_
_entity_poly.entity_id
_entity_poly.type
_entity_poly.pdbx_seq_one_letter_code
_entity_poly.pdbx_strand_id
1 'polypeptide(L)'
;LELVTNEMGRKEQSFYSVLNHTLTPGGDRMLRANILQPPCDFDTINTRLECISELIQEEELFYSLKSVISKFVDTEQFLSLCVQISKEDNVRNCE
;
A
#
# COMPACT_ATOMS: atom_id res chain seq x y z
N LEU A 1 -18.69 1.01 12.17
CA LEU A 1 -18.44 1.30 10.74
C LEU A 1 -17.71 0.19 10.02
N GLU A 2 -17.06 -0.75 10.72
CA GLU A 2 -16.44 -1.94 10.10
C GLU A 2 -15.49 -1.63 8.94
N LEU A 3 -14.79 -0.49 9.03
CA LEU A 3 -14.00 0.05 7.93
C LEU A 3 -12.80 -0.84 7.59
N VAL A 4 -12.14 -1.36 8.62
CA VAL A 4 -10.92 -2.19 8.48
C VAL A 4 -11.08 -3.55 9.13
N THR A 5 -11.86 -3.62 10.21
CA THR A 5 -12.20 -4.85 10.92
C THR A 5 -13.67 -4.84 11.27
N ASN A 6 -14.31 -6.01 11.26
CA ASN A 6 -15.67 -6.20 11.75
C ASN A 6 -15.74 -6.18 13.29
N GLU A 7 -16.94 -6.36 13.84
CA GLU A 7 -17.18 -6.40 15.31
C GLU A 7 -16.38 -7.50 16.05
N MET A 8 -15.99 -8.56 15.34
CA MET A 8 -15.18 -9.67 15.86
C MET A 8 -13.66 -9.40 15.78
N GLY A 9 -13.25 -8.20 15.35
CA GLY A 9 -11.85 -7.83 15.16
C GLY A 9 -11.20 -8.47 13.93
N ARG A 10 -12.00 -9.06 13.03
CA ARG A 10 -11.52 -9.75 11.83
C ARG A 10 -11.60 -8.86 10.61
N LYS A 11 -10.73 -9.06 9.62
CA LYS A 11 -10.74 -8.28 8.37
C LYS A 11 -11.89 -8.69 7.46
N GLU A 12 -12.34 -9.93 7.51
CA GLU A 12 -13.44 -10.43 6.71
C GLU A 12 -14.71 -9.63 6.96
N GLN A 13 -15.51 -9.44 5.91
CA GLN A 13 -16.76 -8.69 5.97
C GLN A 13 -16.57 -7.22 6.39
N SER A 14 -15.36 -6.66 6.24
CA SER A 14 -15.08 -5.23 6.40
C SER A 14 -15.06 -4.51 5.05
N PHE A 15 -15.24 -3.19 5.05
CA PHE A 15 -15.11 -2.36 3.85
C PHE A 15 -13.73 -2.51 3.18
N TYR A 16 -12.67 -2.52 3.98
CA TYR A 16 -11.31 -2.77 3.51
C TYR A 16 -11.19 -4.11 2.78
N SER A 17 -11.82 -5.20 3.27
CA SER A 17 -11.76 -6.50 2.59
C SER A 17 -12.42 -6.50 1.21
N VAL A 18 -13.43 -5.64 1.01
CA VAL A 18 -14.10 -5.48 -0.29
C VAL A 18 -13.24 -4.67 -1.26
N LEU A 19 -12.54 -3.64 -0.78
CA LEU A 19 -11.74 -2.77 -1.65
C LEU A 19 -10.31 -3.26 -1.94
N ASN A 20 -9.76 -4.12 -1.08
CA ASN A 20 -8.34 -4.44 -1.16
C ASN A 20 -8.01 -5.44 -2.27
N HIS A 21 -7.64 -4.88 -3.43
CA HIS A 21 -7.02 -5.60 -4.54
C HIS A 21 -5.58 -5.15 -4.80
N THR A 22 -4.92 -4.62 -3.77
CA THR A 22 -3.53 -4.16 -3.87
C THR A 22 -2.59 -5.34 -4.09
N LEU A 23 -1.50 -5.11 -4.83
CA LEU A 23 -0.55 -6.16 -5.22
C LEU A 23 0.73 -6.17 -4.37
N THR A 24 0.93 -5.16 -3.54
CA THR A 24 2.13 -5.01 -2.72
C THR A 24 1.74 -4.78 -1.26
N PRO A 25 2.56 -5.25 -0.30
CA PRO A 25 2.34 -4.96 1.11
C PRO A 25 2.32 -3.46 1.42
N GLY A 26 3.12 -2.65 0.71
CA GLY A 26 3.06 -1.18 0.83
C GLY A 26 1.72 -0.61 0.38
N GLY A 27 1.16 -1.11 -0.72
CA GLY A 27 -0.18 -0.76 -1.18
C GLY A 27 -1.26 -1.13 -0.17
N ASP A 28 -1.16 -2.32 0.43
CA ASP A 28 -2.06 -2.79 1.50
C ASP A 28 -2.10 -1.83 2.70
N ARG A 29 -0.90 -1.45 3.18
CA ARG A 29 -0.72 -0.49 4.28
C ARG A 29 -1.29 0.88 3.91
N MET A 30 -1.01 1.35 2.70
CA MET A 30 -1.47 2.65 2.19
C MET A 30 -2.99 2.70 2.04
N LEU A 31 -3.63 1.65 1.53
CA LEU A 31 -5.09 1.56 1.43
C LEU A 31 -5.75 1.66 2.81
N ARG A 32 -5.23 0.90 3.77
CA ARG A 32 -5.72 0.94 5.16
C ARG A 32 -5.61 2.35 5.76
N ALA A 33 -4.49 3.03 5.53
CA ALA A 33 -4.29 4.41 6.00
C ALA A 33 -5.30 5.38 5.36
N ASN A 34 -5.51 5.29 4.04
CA ASN A 34 -6.47 6.15 3.33
C ASN A 34 -7.92 5.93 3.78
N ILE A 35 -8.31 4.71 4.15
CA ILE A 35 -9.64 4.42 4.70
C ILE A 35 -9.80 5.03 6.10
N LEU A 36 -8.78 4.91 6.95
CA LEU A 36 -8.83 5.41 8.33
C LEU A 36 -8.67 6.93 8.42
N GLN A 37 -8.01 7.53 7.44
CA GLN A 37 -7.76 8.97 7.37
C GLN A 37 -7.99 9.45 5.92
N PRO A 38 -9.26 9.61 5.51
CA PRO A 38 -9.57 10.13 4.19
C PRO A 38 -9.07 11.58 4.07
N PRO A 39 -8.61 12.00 2.88
CA PRO A 39 -8.22 13.39 2.65
C PRO A 39 -9.44 14.30 2.72
N CYS A 40 -9.24 15.53 3.18
CA CYS A 40 -10.23 16.61 3.13
C CYS A 40 -9.82 17.75 2.19
N ASP A 41 -8.65 17.63 1.57
CA ASP A 41 -8.13 18.57 0.58
C ASP A 41 -8.74 18.29 -0.81
N PHE A 42 -9.30 19.33 -1.42
CA PHE A 42 -10.06 19.21 -2.67
C PHE A 42 -9.17 18.79 -3.85
N ASP A 43 -7.98 19.38 -3.96
CA ASP A 43 -7.06 19.10 -5.06
C ASP A 43 -6.55 17.66 -4.95
N THR A 44 -6.18 17.22 -3.76
CA THR A 44 -5.79 15.82 -3.49
C THR A 44 -6.89 14.83 -3.90
N ILE A 45 -8.17 15.15 -3.63
CA ILE A 45 -9.29 14.28 -4.00
C ILE A 45 -9.43 14.23 -5.53
N ASN A 46 -9.42 15.38 -6.22
CA ASN A 46 -9.59 15.41 -7.67
C ASN A 46 -8.44 14.75 -8.41
N THR A 47 -7.19 14.99 -8.01
CA THR A 47 -6.04 14.33 -8.62
C THR A 47 -6.16 12.80 -8.52
N ARG A 48 -6.65 12.27 -7.39
CA ARG A 48 -6.89 10.82 -7.25
C ARG A 48 -8.00 10.33 -8.20
N LEU A 49 -9.07 11.10 -8.37
CA LEU A 49 -10.16 10.76 -9.30
C LEU A 49 -9.70 10.82 -10.76
N GLU A 50 -8.87 11.78 -11.12
CA GLU A 50 -8.26 11.90 -12.45
C GLU A 50 -7.36 10.70 -12.75
N CYS A 51 -6.47 10.33 -11.82
CA CYS A 51 -5.63 9.13 -11.97
C CYS A 51 -6.47 7.85 -12.15
N ILE A 52 -7.56 7.70 -11.40
CA ILE A 52 -8.47 6.56 -11.59
C ILE A 52 -9.11 6.61 -12.99
N SER A 53 -9.56 7.79 -13.42
CA SER A 53 -10.19 7.97 -14.73
C SER A 53 -9.24 7.59 -15.87
N GLU A 54 -7.98 8.01 -15.79
CA GLU A 54 -6.93 7.66 -16.76
C GLU A 54 -6.70 6.15 -16.80
N LEU A 55 -6.57 5.49 -15.64
CA LEU A 55 -6.37 4.04 -15.57
C LEU A 55 -7.55 3.23 -16.10
N ILE A 56 -8.78 3.76 -16.00
CA ILE A 56 -9.98 3.11 -16.56
C ILE A 56 -10.03 3.30 -18.09
N GLN A 57 -9.60 4.45 -18.59
CA GLN A 57 -9.60 4.76 -20.02
C GLN A 57 -8.49 3.99 -20.78
N GLU A 58 -7.32 3.83 -20.16
CA GLU A 58 -6.15 3.19 -20.75
C GLU A 58 -5.92 1.77 -20.20
N GLU A 59 -6.77 0.82 -20.61
CA GLU A 59 -6.80 -0.55 -20.09
C GLU A 59 -5.46 -1.30 -20.30
N GLU A 60 -4.78 -1.11 -21.44
CA GLU A 60 -3.48 -1.72 -21.72
C GLU A 60 -2.40 -1.24 -20.73
N LEU A 61 -2.39 0.07 -20.43
CA LEU A 61 -1.50 0.66 -19.43
C LEU A 61 -1.77 0.06 -18.05
N PHE A 62 -3.04 -0.04 -17.66
CA PHE A 62 -3.45 -0.61 -16.38
C PHE A 62 -2.92 -2.05 -16.21
N TYR A 63 -3.16 -2.93 -17.18
CA TYR A 63 -2.68 -4.32 -17.08
C TYR A 63 -1.16 -4.44 -17.15
N SER A 64 -0.49 -3.60 -17.95
CA SER A 64 0.97 -3.55 -18.02
C SER A 64 1.58 -3.16 -16.67
N LEU A 65 1.06 -2.10 -16.03
CA LEU A 65 1.45 -1.70 -14.68
C LEU A 65 1.18 -2.80 -13.66
N LYS A 66 -0.01 -3.41 -13.70
CA LYS A 66 -0.39 -4.51 -12.81
C LYS A 66 0.59 -5.68 -12.89
N SER A 67 0.99 -6.05 -14.11
CA SER A 67 1.97 -7.13 -14.37
C SER A 67 3.34 -6.83 -13.76
N VAL A 68 3.83 -5.59 -13.88
CA VAL A 68 5.12 -5.17 -13.32
C VAL A 68 5.06 -5.07 -11.79
N ILE A 69 4.05 -4.39 -11.24
CA ILE A 69 3.90 -4.15 -9.80
C ILE A 69 3.75 -5.47 -9.02
N SER A 70 3.10 -6.48 -9.61
CA SER A 70 2.94 -7.80 -8.98
C SER A 70 4.27 -8.51 -8.65
N LYS A 71 5.37 -8.07 -9.27
CA LYS A 71 6.71 -8.64 -9.07
C LYS A 71 7.51 -7.92 -7.98
N PHE A 72 6.96 -6.85 -7.40
CA PHE A 72 7.66 -6.06 -6.40
C PHE A 72 7.64 -6.79 -5.06
N VAL A 73 8.81 -6.89 -4.43
CA VAL A 73 8.96 -7.41 -3.07
C VAL A 73 8.58 -6.35 -2.03
N ASP A 74 8.44 -6.73 -0.75
CA ASP A 74 8.23 -5.76 0.32
C ASP A 74 9.50 -4.91 0.52
N THR A 75 9.54 -3.77 -0.15
CA THR A 75 10.69 -2.86 -0.15
C THR A 75 10.93 -2.22 1.20
N GLU A 76 9.90 -2.02 2.03
CA GLU A 76 10.05 -1.49 3.38
C GLU A 76 10.72 -2.52 4.30
N GLN A 77 10.32 -3.79 4.19
CA GLN A 77 10.98 -4.86 4.95
C GLN A 77 12.44 -5.02 4.53
N PHE A 78 12.71 -4.97 3.22
CA PHE A 78 14.07 -5.04 2.70
C PHE A 78 14.93 -3.86 3.19
N LEU A 79 14.40 -2.63 3.15
CA LEU A 79 15.09 -1.46 3.66
C LEU A 79 15.39 -1.58 5.17
N SER A 80 14.42 -2.06 5.95
CA SER A 80 14.62 -2.31 7.38
C SER A 80 15.78 -3.27 7.63
N LEU A 81 15.87 -4.35 6.84
CA LEU A 81 16.95 -5.33 6.95
C LEU A 81 18.31 -4.70 6.63
N CYS A 82 18.43 -3.92 5.56
CA CYS A 82 19.68 -3.23 5.20
C CYS A 82 20.17 -2.29 6.30
N VAL A 83 19.24 -1.56 6.93
CA VAL A 83 19.56 -0.66 8.06
C VAL A 83 20.01 -1.46 9.28
N GLN A 84 19.41 -2.63 9.54
CA GLN A 84 19.80 -3.50 10.66
C GLN A 84 21.18 -4.12 10.47
N ILE A 85 21.48 -4.67 9.28
CA ILE A 85 22.79 -5.23 8.95
C ILE A 85 23.89 -4.17 9.13
N SER A 86 23.65 -2.95 8.63
CA SER A 86 24.60 -1.85 8.77
C SER A 86 24.89 -1.51 10.26
N LYS A 87 23.94 -1.72 11.17
CA LYS A 87 24.17 -1.52 12.61
C LYS A 87 25.02 -2.65 13.21
N GLU A 88 24.78 -3.90 12.83
CA GLU A 88 25.54 -5.05 13.33
C GLU A 88 27.01 -4.99 12.89
N ASP A 89 27.28 -4.62 11.63
CA ASP A 89 28.64 -4.45 11.13
C ASP A 89 29.38 -3.30 11.82
N ASN A 90 28.69 -2.20 12.10
CA ASN A 90 29.26 -1.09 12.87
C ASN A 90 29.63 -1.50 14.30
N VAL A 91 28.80 -2.31 14.97
CA VAL A 91 29.10 -2.81 16.32
C VAL A 91 30.30 -3.78 16.29
N ARG A 92 30.34 -4.71 15.33
CA ARG A 92 31.45 -5.68 15.18
C ARG A 92 32.79 -5.02 14.84
N ASN A 93 32.78 -3.93 14.07
CA ASN A 93 34.00 -3.19 13.72
C ASN A 93 34.47 -2.23 14.84
N CYS A 94 33.71 -2.09 15.92
CA CYS A 94 34.09 -1.30 17.09
C CYS A 94 34.64 -2.16 18.25
N GLU A 95 34.72 -3.48 18.08
CA GLU A 95 35.44 -4.42 18.95
C GLU A 95 36.85 -4.70 18.38
#